data_AF-A0A7V4FJI9-F1
#
_entry.id   AF-A0A7V4FJI9-F1
#
_cell.length_a   1.000
_cell.length_b   1.000
_cell.length_c   1.000
_cell.angle_alpha   90.00
_cell.angle_beta   90.00
_cell.angle_gamma   90.00
#
_symmetry.space_group_name_H-M   'P 1'
#
loop_
_entity.id
_entity.type
_entity.pdbx_description
1 polymer ?
#
loop_
_entity_poly.entity_id
_entity_poly.type
_entity_poly.pdbx_seq_one_letter_code
_entity_poly.pdbx_strand_id
1 'polypeptide(L)'
;MLTKEYINEIKLSGNGALARAIENLKNSNNIAYFLENLGLLPEDFDGSLLLQFINHPNNNIRYWVVKNLGKLEDITYLLPLSKVAKEDPDSSVRREAVSSIGRMRNKINIPVLLEFLKDNDPKIIAQAIRGLLVFKGNVDVDSALKKLIEHPNEFVQQIIQKEYFSKRSSQSHLPHYESYDFMKNVVVNGDVLDVLQIIPDESIHLTFTSPPYYNARDYSIYPSYKAYLQFLKDVFEKVHRITKEGRFFILNTSPIIIPRVSRQHSSKRYPIPFDIHPILIEMGWEFIDDIVWLKPEASVKNRNAGFLQHRKPLAYKPNPVTEYLMVYRKKTDKLIDWNIRQYNYKIVKESKVMGDYETSNVWSIDPTFDKNHSAVFPLELCNRVIKFYSFKGDLVFDPFAGSGTLGLAANNYGRYFFLTEKEEKYFQVIKRNLGNNSLFSNKEPRFFKLNEFKETINK
;
A
#
# COMPACT_ATOMS: atom_id res chain seq x y z
N MET A 1 -2.82 -40.05 21.61
CA MET A 1 -3.28 -38.76 21.05
C MET A 1 -2.51 -38.55 19.76
N LEU A 2 -3.14 -38.10 18.66
CA LEU A 2 -2.40 -37.80 17.43
C LEU A 2 -1.48 -36.62 17.69
N THR A 3 -0.17 -36.82 17.50
CA THR A 3 0.85 -35.76 17.58
C THR A 3 1.54 -35.61 16.23
N LYS A 4 2.23 -34.49 16.01
CA LYS A 4 3.00 -34.25 14.79
C LYS A 4 4.14 -35.26 14.63
N GLU A 5 4.79 -35.62 15.73
CA GLU A 5 5.89 -36.58 15.77
C GLU A 5 5.41 -37.96 15.31
N TYR A 6 4.26 -38.40 15.83
CA TYR A 6 3.65 -39.68 15.44
C TYR A 6 3.29 -39.72 13.95
N ILE A 7 2.76 -38.62 13.40
CA ILE A 7 2.40 -38.54 11.96
C ILE A 7 3.66 -38.61 11.09
N ASN A 8 4.73 -37.94 11.49
CA ASN A 8 6.02 -38.01 10.79
C ASN A 8 6.62 -39.42 10.83
N GLU A 9 6.57 -40.11 11.98
CA GLU A 9 7.04 -41.50 12.13
C GLU A 9 6.26 -42.47 11.24
N ILE A 10 4.93 -42.38 11.23
CA ILE A 10 4.08 -43.24 10.38
C ILE A 10 4.43 -43.07 8.91
N LYS A 11 4.59 -41.82 8.46
CA LYS A 11 4.93 -41.50 7.08
C LYS A 11 6.27 -42.10 6.65
N LEU A 12 7.27 -42.09 7.54
CA LEU A 12 8.59 -42.66 7.27
C LEU A 12 8.60 -44.20 7.38
N SER A 13 7.60 -44.78 8.06
CA SER A 13 7.45 -46.23 8.26
C SER A 13 6.79 -46.97 7.08
N GLY A 14 6.52 -46.26 5.97
CA GLY A 14 6.00 -46.80 4.71
C GLY A 14 4.46 -46.88 4.62
N ASN A 15 3.95 -47.11 3.40
CA ASN A 15 2.52 -47.05 3.07
C ASN A 15 1.64 -48.01 3.90
N GLY A 16 2.15 -49.15 4.35
CA GLY A 16 1.39 -50.08 5.20
C GLY A 16 1.14 -49.55 6.61
N ALA A 17 2.07 -48.78 7.19
CA ALA A 17 1.84 -48.10 8.46
C ALA A 17 0.83 -46.97 8.31
N LEU A 18 0.91 -46.24 7.20
CA LEU A 18 -0.02 -45.18 6.82
C LEU A 18 -1.45 -45.69 6.63
N ALA A 19 -1.65 -46.76 5.86
CA ALA A 19 -2.96 -47.35 5.63
C ALA A 19 -3.64 -47.74 6.96
N ARG A 20 -2.90 -48.42 7.85
CA ARG A 20 -3.38 -48.77 9.20
C ARG A 20 -3.69 -47.55 10.05
N ALA A 21 -2.89 -46.49 9.95
CA ALA A 21 -3.16 -45.26 10.69
C ALA A 21 -4.47 -44.61 10.21
N ILE A 22 -4.68 -44.55 8.89
CA ILE A 22 -5.88 -43.99 8.27
C ILE A 22 -7.14 -44.79 8.61
N GLU A 23 -7.09 -46.12 8.56
CA GLU A 23 -8.20 -47.01 8.95
C GLU A 23 -8.68 -46.77 10.39
N ASN A 24 -7.77 -46.33 11.28
CA ASN A 24 -8.08 -46.06 12.67
C ASN A 24 -8.61 -44.64 12.94
N LEU A 25 -8.68 -43.76 11.93
CA LEU A 25 -9.20 -42.40 12.07
C LEU A 25 -10.73 -42.38 12.02
N LYS A 26 -11.38 -42.41 13.19
CA LYS A 26 -12.85 -42.52 13.29
C LYS A 26 -13.62 -41.19 13.38
N ASN A 27 -12.99 -40.08 13.74
CA ASN A 27 -13.67 -38.78 13.90
C ASN A 27 -13.08 -37.71 12.97
N SER A 28 -13.92 -36.77 12.57
CA SER A 28 -13.55 -35.71 11.61
C SER A 28 -12.38 -34.84 12.09
N ASN A 29 -12.27 -34.58 13.39
CA ASN A 29 -11.20 -33.74 13.93
C ASN A 29 -9.82 -34.43 13.80
N ASN A 30 -9.76 -35.73 14.08
CA ASN A 30 -8.55 -36.53 13.94
C ASN A 30 -8.16 -36.70 12.47
N ILE A 31 -9.13 -36.89 11.58
CA ILE A 31 -8.88 -36.95 10.13
C ILE A 31 -8.31 -35.62 9.64
N ALA A 32 -8.96 -34.50 9.98
CA ALA A 32 -8.48 -33.17 9.58
C ALA A 32 -7.08 -32.88 10.13
N TYR A 33 -6.86 -33.13 11.43
CA TYR A 33 -5.56 -32.95 12.06
C TYR A 33 -4.48 -33.83 11.41
N PHE A 34 -4.79 -35.09 11.12
CA PHE A 34 -3.86 -35.99 10.45
C PHE A 34 -3.45 -35.45 9.07
N LEU A 35 -4.43 -35.12 8.21
CA LEU A 35 -4.20 -34.66 6.85
C LEU A 35 -3.47 -33.31 6.78
N GLU A 36 -3.77 -32.38 7.70
CA GLU A 36 -3.10 -31.10 7.84
C GLU A 36 -1.61 -31.27 8.16
N ASN A 37 -1.30 -32.21 9.06
CA ASN A 37 0.04 -32.42 9.58
C ASN A 37 0.88 -33.42 8.79
N LEU A 38 0.41 -33.89 7.63
CA LEU A 38 1.20 -34.77 6.78
C LEU A 38 2.51 -34.11 6.31
N GLY A 39 2.56 -32.81 6.04
CA GLY A 39 3.82 -32.17 5.59
C GLY A 39 4.30 -32.66 4.21
N LEU A 40 5.64 -32.82 4.03
CA LEU A 40 6.28 -33.31 2.79
C LEU A 40 6.08 -34.82 2.62
N LEU A 41 5.53 -35.27 1.50
CA LEU A 41 5.24 -36.70 1.23
C LEU A 41 6.46 -37.42 0.62
N PRO A 42 6.75 -38.67 1.02
CA PRO A 42 7.68 -39.55 0.32
C PRO A 42 7.28 -39.74 -1.14
N GLU A 43 8.25 -40.00 -2.02
CA GLU A 43 7.98 -40.23 -3.45
C GLU A 43 7.10 -41.46 -3.70
N ASP A 44 7.21 -42.48 -2.86
CA ASP A 44 6.43 -43.71 -2.94
C ASP A 44 5.08 -43.63 -2.20
N PHE A 45 4.69 -42.47 -1.67
CA PHE A 45 3.46 -42.32 -0.90
C PHE A 45 2.22 -42.69 -1.73
N ASP A 46 1.43 -43.65 -1.25
CA ASP A 46 0.20 -44.07 -1.92
C ASP A 46 -0.95 -43.10 -1.62
N GLY A 47 -1.15 -42.15 -2.54
CA GLY A 47 -2.24 -41.17 -2.47
C GLY A 47 -3.63 -41.77 -2.60
N SER A 48 -3.79 -43.00 -3.11
CA SER A 48 -5.11 -43.62 -3.30
C SER A 48 -5.86 -43.79 -1.97
N LEU A 49 -5.11 -43.98 -0.88
CA LEU A 49 -5.64 -44.04 0.50
C LEU A 49 -6.39 -42.77 0.91
N LEU A 50 -6.06 -41.61 0.31
CA LEU A 50 -6.71 -40.34 0.63
C LEU A 50 -8.04 -40.16 -0.12
N LEU A 51 -8.25 -40.87 -1.24
CA LEU A 51 -9.44 -40.72 -2.07
C LEU A 51 -10.74 -41.10 -1.34
N GLN A 52 -10.67 -41.97 -0.32
CA GLN A 52 -11.83 -42.32 0.49
C GLN A 52 -12.46 -41.11 1.21
N PHE A 53 -11.69 -40.04 1.42
CA PHE A 53 -12.15 -38.81 2.08
C PHE A 53 -12.49 -37.68 1.09
N ILE A 54 -12.40 -37.91 -0.21
CA ILE A 54 -12.57 -36.84 -1.22
C ILE A 54 -13.99 -36.26 -1.24
N ASN A 55 -15.00 -37.04 -0.86
CA ASN A 55 -16.40 -36.61 -0.76
C ASN A 55 -16.87 -36.45 0.69
N HIS A 56 -15.94 -36.28 1.65
CA HIS A 56 -16.27 -36.19 3.06
C HIS A 56 -17.17 -34.98 3.37
N PRO A 57 -18.17 -35.06 4.27
CA PRO A 57 -19.07 -33.93 4.57
C PRO A 57 -18.36 -32.64 5.02
N ASN A 58 -17.26 -32.79 5.76
CA ASN A 58 -16.43 -31.67 6.22
C ASN A 58 -15.51 -31.15 5.10
N ASN A 59 -15.66 -29.87 4.73
CA ASN A 59 -14.88 -29.19 3.70
C ASN A 59 -13.37 -29.12 4.00
N ASN A 60 -12.97 -28.95 5.26
CA ASN A 60 -11.57 -28.88 5.65
C ASN A 60 -10.85 -30.21 5.37
N ILE A 61 -11.53 -31.35 5.57
CA ILE A 61 -11.00 -32.66 5.21
C ILE A 61 -10.81 -32.75 3.69
N ARG A 62 -11.84 -32.41 2.89
CA ARG A 62 -11.74 -32.43 1.43
C ARG A 62 -10.62 -31.52 0.92
N TYR A 63 -10.49 -30.31 1.48
CA TYR A 63 -9.42 -29.37 1.19
C TYR A 63 -8.04 -30.02 1.38
N TRP A 64 -7.81 -30.65 2.54
CA TRP A 64 -6.51 -31.29 2.81
C TRP A 64 -6.26 -32.54 1.98
N VAL A 65 -7.29 -33.34 1.66
CA VAL A 65 -7.17 -34.47 0.72
C VAL A 65 -6.65 -33.97 -0.61
N VAL A 66 -7.34 -33.01 -1.22
CA VAL A 66 -6.99 -32.40 -2.51
C VAL A 66 -5.58 -31.84 -2.47
N LYS A 67 -5.26 -31.08 -1.41
CA LYS A 67 -3.94 -30.45 -1.24
C LYS A 67 -2.82 -31.48 -1.19
N ASN A 68 -3.02 -32.57 -0.46
CA ASN A 68 -2.05 -33.65 -0.31
C ASN A 68 -1.90 -34.47 -1.59
N LEU A 69 -3.00 -34.79 -2.30
CA LEU A 69 -2.91 -35.41 -3.63
C LEU A 69 -2.10 -34.54 -4.61
N GLY A 70 -2.31 -33.22 -4.60
CA GLY A 70 -1.53 -32.30 -5.42
C GLY A 70 -0.04 -32.22 -5.06
N LYS A 71 0.39 -32.68 -3.88
CA LYS A 71 1.83 -32.73 -3.51
C LYS A 71 2.55 -33.91 -4.14
N LEU A 72 1.81 -34.94 -4.57
CA LEU A 72 2.37 -36.13 -5.23
C LEU A 72 2.74 -35.86 -6.68
N GLU A 73 2.19 -34.80 -7.27
CA GLU A 73 2.42 -34.41 -8.68
C GLU A 73 2.09 -35.55 -9.69
N ASP A 74 1.32 -36.55 -9.27
CA ASP A 74 0.93 -37.71 -10.08
C ASP A 74 -0.32 -37.43 -10.92
N ILE A 75 -0.16 -37.62 -12.24
CA ILE A 75 -1.19 -37.41 -13.26
C ILE A 75 -2.39 -38.33 -13.10
N THR A 76 -2.26 -39.49 -12.43
CA THR A 76 -3.38 -40.40 -12.19
C THR A 76 -4.51 -39.74 -11.39
N TYR A 77 -4.20 -38.72 -10.58
CA TYR A 77 -5.18 -37.98 -9.79
C TYR A 77 -5.84 -36.81 -10.52
N LEU A 78 -5.51 -36.56 -11.80
CA LEU A 78 -6.11 -35.48 -12.58
C LEU A 78 -7.63 -35.57 -12.63
N LEU A 79 -8.18 -36.76 -12.90
CA LEU A 79 -9.63 -36.95 -13.02
C LEU A 79 -10.36 -36.72 -11.69
N PRO A 80 -9.96 -37.34 -10.55
CA PRO A 80 -10.53 -37.02 -9.24
C PRO A 80 -10.45 -35.53 -8.90
N LEU A 81 -9.31 -34.89 -9.12
CA LEU A 81 -9.14 -33.46 -8.82
C LEU A 81 -9.98 -32.57 -9.72
N SER A 82 -10.08 -32.89 -11.02
CA SER A 82 -10.93 -32.15 -11.95
C SER A 82 -12.40 -32.25 -11.57
N LYS A 83 -12.85 -33.40 -11.06
CA LYS A 83 -14.21 -33.58 -10.57
C LYS A 83 -14.48 -32.65 -9.37
N VAL A 84 -13.58 -32.67 -8.38
CA VAL A 84 -13.68 -31.78 -7.21
C VAL A 84 -13.67 -30.31 -7.62
N ALA A 85 -12.78 -29.93 -8.54
CA ALA A 85 -12.69 -28.55 -9.03
C ALA A 85 -13.98 -28.07 -9.71
N LYS A 86 -14.75 -28.97 -10.35
CA LYS A 86 -16.01 -28.64 -11.03
C LYS A 86 -17.23 -28.68 -10.09
N GLU A 87 -17.28 -29.64 -9.18
CA GLU A 87 -18.52 -30.03 -8.49
C GLU A 87 -18.55 -29.73 -6.99
N ASP A 88 -17.41 -29.50 -6.33
CA ASP A 88 -17.41 -29.32 -4.87
C ASP A 88 -18.20 -28.05 -4.46
N PRO A 89 -19.10 -28.12 -3.46
CA PRO A 89 -19.89 -26.96 -3.06
C PRO A 89 -19.04 -25.85 -2.42
N ASP A 90 -17.84 -26.16 -1.91
CA ASP A 90 -16.98 -25.21 -1.24
C ASP A 90 -15.93 -24.64 -2.21
N SER A 91 -15.98 -23.31 -2.43
CA SER A 91 -15.06 -22.64 -3.36
C SER A 91 -13.60 -22.73 -2.95
N SER A 92 -13.29 -22.86 -1.66
CA SER A 92 -11.91 -23.02 -1.18
C SER A 92 -11.34 -24.39 -1.55
N VAL A 93 -12.17 -25.44 -1.52
CA VAL A 93 -11.81 -26.80 -1.96
C VAL A 93 -11.63 -26.82 -3.48
N ARG A 94 -12.58 -26.24 -4.24
CA ARG A 94 -12.48 -26.11 -5.70
C ARG A 94 -11.19 -25.38 -6.12
N ARG A 95 -10.89 -24.26 -5.46
CA ARG A 95 -9.67 -23.47 -5.70
C ARG A 95 -8.39 -24.28 -5.44
N GLU A 96 -8.34 -25.04 -4.35
CA GLU A 96 -7.20 -25.92 -4.06
C GLU A 96 -7.08 -27.05 -5.07
N ALA A 97 -8.18 -27.56 -5.61
CA ALA A 97 -8.16 -28.59 -6.64
C ALA A 97 -7.55 -28.06 -7.94
N VAL A 98 -7.94 -26.86 -8.40
CA VAL A 98 -7.30 -26.22 -9.56
C VAL A 98 -5.82 -25.92 -9.31
N SER A 99 -5.47 -25.43 -8.12
CA SER A 99 -4.07 -25.25 -7.70
C SER A 99 -3.29 -26.57 -7.76
N SER A 100 -3.87 -27.67 -7.27
CA SER A 100 -3.27 -29.01 -7.25
C SER A 100 -3.04 -29.57 -8.66
N ILE A 101 -4.01 -29.37 -9.57
CA ILE A 101 -3.86 -29.70 -11.00
C ILE A 101 -2.70 -28.91 -11.63
N GLY A 102 -2.60 -27.61 -11.33
CA GLY A 102 -1.49 -26.78 -11.80
C GLY A 102 -0.13 -27.23 -11.27
N ARG A 103 -0.05 -27.70 -10.03
CA ARG A 103 1.19 -28.16 -9.38
C ARG A 103 1.83 -29.38 -10.04
N MET A 104 1.06 -30.22 -10.72
CA MET A 104 1.58 -31.39 -11.46
C MET A 104 2.43 -31.00 -12.69
N ARG A 105 2.30 -29.77 -13.20
CA ARG A 105 3.07 -29.24 -14.35
C ARG A 105 3.10 -30.14 -15.59
N ASN A 106 2.04 -30.92 -15.80
CA ASN A 106 1.90 -31.81 -16.94
C ASN A 106 1.09 -31.14 -18.06
N LYS A 107 1.54 -31.27 -19.32
CA LYS A 107 0.84 -30.71 -20.50
C LYS A 107 -0.58 -31.23 -20.68
N ILE A 108 -0.87 -32.45 -20.21
CA ILE A 108 -2.21 -33.06 -20.22
C ILE A 108 -3.21 -32.20 -19.42
N ASN A 109 -2.74 -31.40 -18.47
CA ASN A 109 -3.59 -30.56 -17.62
C ASN A 109 -4.01 -29.26 -18.29
N ILE A 110 -3.35 -28.85 -19.39
CA ILE A 110 -3.61 -27.56 -20.05
C ILE A 110 -5.08 -27.39 -20.44
N PRO A 111 -5.74 -28.34 -21.14
CA PRO A 111 -7.16 -28.21 -21.50
C PRO A 111 -8.05 -28.03 -20.27
N VAL A 112 -7.79 -28.79 -19.20
CA VAL A 112 -8.55 -28.70 -17.94
C VAL A 112 -8.37 -27.31 -17.29
N LEU A 113 -7.15 -26.80 -17.22
CA LEU A 113 -6.88 -25.47 -16.66
C LEU A 113 -7.48 -24.35 -17.51
N LEU A 114 -7.49 -24.49 -18.84
CA LEU A 114 -8.12 -23.52 -19.75
C LEU A 114 -9.64 -23.42 -19.53
N GLU A 115 -10.32 -24.52 -19.18
CA GLU A 115 -11.74 -24.50 -18.83
C GLU A 115 -12.01 -23.59 -17.62
N PHE A 116 -11.15 -23.63 -16.61
CA PHE A 116 -11.28 -22.83 -15.38
C PHE A 116 -10.99 -21.34 -15.56
N LEU A 117 -10.51 -20.89 -16.72
CA LEU A 117 -10.42 -19.47 -17.03
C LEU A 117 -11.79 -18.79 -17.18
N LYS A 118 -12.86 -19.58 -17.34
CA LYS A 118 -14.24 -19.13 -17.49
C LYS A 118 -15.06 -19.24 -16.19
N ASP A 119 -14.41 -19.58 -15.07
CA ASP A 119 -15.11 -19.70 -13.78
C ASP A 119 -15.67 -18.35 -13.31
N ASN A 120 -16.69 -18.37 -12.46
CA ASN A 120 -17.25 -17.15 -11.88
C ASN A 120 -16.44 -16.67 -10.66
N ASP A 121 -15.68 -17.55 -10.00
CA ASP A 121 -14.82 -17.19 -8.88
C ASP A 121 -13.44 -16.72 -9.39
N PRO A 122 -13.09 -15.42 -9.26
CA PRO A 122 -11.80 -14.89 -9.73
C PRO A 122 -10.60 -15.53 -9.03
N LYS A 123 -10.78 -16.11 -7.83
CA LYS A 123 -9.70 -16.85 -7.14
C LYS A 123 -9.42 -18.19 -7.81
N ILE A 124 -10.42 -18.83 -8.40
CA ILE A 124 -10.26 -20.07 -9.18
C ILE A 124 -9.60 -19.75 -10.52
N ILE A 125 -10.07 -18.71 -11.21
CA ILE A 125 -9.44 -18.19 -12.43
C ILE A 125 -7.95 -17.90 -12.17
N ALA A 126 -7.62 -17.23 -11.06
CA ALA A 126 -6.23 -16.94 -10.71
C ALA A 126 -5.37 -18.20 -10.46
N GLN A 127 -5.93 -19.28 -9.90
CA GLN A 127 -5.20 -20.56 -9.79
C GLN A 127 -4.99 -21.21 -11.15
N ALA A 128 -5.99 -21.15 -12.04
CA ALA A 128 -5.86 -21.62 -13.40
C ALA A 128 -4.78 -20.85 -14.17
N ILE A 129 -4.80 -19.51 -14.10
CA ILE A 129 -3.74 -18.65 -14.66
C ILE A 129 -2.37 -19.06 -14.13
N ARG A 130 -2.23 -19.21 -12.80
CA ARG A 130 -0.96 -19.62 -12.18
C ARG A 130 -0.47 -20.98 -12.68
N GLY A 131 -1.35 -21.96 -12.80
CA GLY A 131 -1.02 -23.28 -13.33
C GLY A 131 -0.61 -23.23 -14.81
N LEU A 132 -1.30 -22.39 -15.60
CA LEU A 132 -1.03 -22.21 -17.03
C LEU A 132 0.27 -21.44 -17.30
N LEU A 133 0.63 -20.46 -16.46
CA LEU A 133 1.85 -19.66 -16.62
C LEU A 133 3.14 -20.49 -16.58
N VAL A 134 3.12 -21.70 -16.00
CA VAL A 134 4.26 -22.63 -16.08
C VAL A 134 4.56 -23.03 -17.52
N PHE A 135 3.56 -22.97 -18.41
CA PHE A 135 3.66 -23.28 -19.83
C PHE A 135 3.71 -22.03 -20.73
N LYS A 136 4.09 -20.86 -20.18
CA LYS A 136 4.27 -19.61 -20.94
C LYS A 136 5.15 -19.84 -22.18
N GLY A 137 4.74 -19.31 -23.33
CA GLY A 137 5.34 -19.58 -24.64
C GLY A 137 4.64 -20.68 -25.44
N ASN A 138 3.76 -21.47 -24.82
CA ASN A 138 2.79 -22.28 -25.57
C ASN A 138 1.73 -21.36 -26.21
N VAL A 139 1.49 -21.53 -27.52
CA VAL A 139 0.61 -20.64 -28.31
C VAL A 139 -0.82 -20.59 -27.78
N ASP A 140 -1.40 -21.74 -27.43
CA ASP A 140 -2.78 -21.83 -26.95
C ASP A 140 -2.91 -21.18 -25.57
N VAL A 141 -1.95 -21.46 -24.68
CA VAL A 141 -1.88 -20.88 -23.34
C VAL A 141 -1.74 -19.36 -23.41
N ASP A 142 -0.75 -18.86 -24.14
CA ASP A 142 -0.50 -17.42 -24.26
C ASP A 142 -1.68 -16.70 -24.92
N SER A 143 -2.31 -17.30 -25.94
CA SER A 143 -3.49 -16.73 -26.57
C SER A 143 -4.67 -16.64 -25.60
N ALA A 144 -4.90 -17.68 -24.79
CA ALA A 144 -5.99 -17.69 -23.82
C ALA A 144 -5.75 -16.69 -22.68
N LEU A 145 -4.53 -16.65 -22.13
CA LEU A 145 -4.19 -15.75 -21.03
C LEU A 145 -4.20 -14.28 -21.47
N LYS A 146 -3.68 -13.93 -22.65
CA LYS A 146 -3.70 -12.54 -23.13
C LYS A 146 -5.11 -11.97 -23.29
N LYS A 147 -6.11 -12.79 -23.67
CA LYS A 147 -7.51 -12.36 -23.80
C LYS A 147 -8.13 -11.92 -22.47
N LEU A 148 -7.61 -12.40 -21.34
CA LEU A 148 -8.10 -12.05 -20.02
C LEU A 148 -7.75 -10.60 -19.60
N ILE A 149 -7.03 -9.84 -20.43
CA ILE A 149 -6.88 -8.39 -20.22
C ILE A 149 -8.22 -7.65 -20.32
N GLU A 150 -9.20 -8.21 -21.02
CA GLU A 150 -10.56 -7.67 -21.16
C GLU A 150 -11.54 -8.29 -20.14
N HIS A 151 -11.07 -9.12 -19.22
CA HIS A 151 -11.91 -9.81 -18.24
C HIS A 151 -12.58 -8.80 -17.29
N PRO A 152 -13.87 -8.92 -16.92
CA PRO A 152 -14.57 -7.91 -16.11
C PRO A 152 -14.00 -7.72 -14.70
N ASN A 153 -13.33 -8.73 -14.14
CA ASN A 153 -12.70 -8.65 -12.83
C ASN A 153 -11.28 -8.05 -12.90
N GLU A 154 -11.06 -6.94 -12.20
CA GLU A 154 -9.82 -6.15 -12.22
C GLU A 154 -8.62 -6.92 -11.65
N PHE A 155 -8.84 -7.80 -10.66
CA PHE A 155 -7.76 -8.64 -10.11
C PHE A 155 -7.22 -9.61 -11.17
N VAL A 156 -8.10 -10.19 -12.00
CA VAL A 156 -7.68 -11.02 -13.14
C VAL A 156 -6.92 -10.19 -14.18
N GLN A 157 -7.46 -9.02 -14.56
CA GLN A 157 -6.77 -8.11 -15.49
C GLN A 157 -5.37 -7.74 -15.00
N GLN A 158 -5.22 -7.43 -13.71
CA GLN A 158 -3.94 -7.04 -13.11
C GLN A 158 -2.87 -8.13 -13.22
N ILE A 159 -3.24 -9.41 -12.98
CA ILE A 159 -2.31 -10.54 -13.15
C ILE A 159 -1.79 -10.58 -14.59
N ILE A 160 -2.69 -10.44 -15.56
CA ILE A 160 -2.38 -10.54 -16.99
C ILE A 160 -1.60 -9.33 -17.48
N GLN A 161 -1.98 -8.13 -17.06
CA GLN A 161 -1.27 -6.88 -17.33
C GLN A 161 0.19 -7.00 -16.90
N LYS A 162 0.43 -7.47 -15.67
CA LYS A 162 1.78 -7.70 -15.15
C LYS A 162 2.57 -8.70 -15.99
N GLU A 163 1.96 -9.82 -16.35
CA GLU A 163 2.66 -10.93 -17.02
C GLU A 163 2.94 -10.72 -18.51
N TYR A 164 2.07 -10.01 -19.23
CA TYR A 164 2.14 -9.91 -20.70
C TYR A 164 2.29 -8.49 -21.23
N PHE A 165 1.93 -7.46 -20.46
CA PHE A 165 1.77 -6.09 -20.97
C PHE A 165 2.53 -5.02 -20.18
N SER A 166 3.14 -5.35 -19.04
CA SER A 166 3.95 -4.42 -18.26
C SER A 166 5.19 -4.00 -19.06
N LYS A 167 5.28 -2.71 -19.39
CA LYS A 167 6.50 -2.11 -19.97
C LYS A 167 7.53 -1.91 -18.86
N ARG A 168 8.82 -1.95 -19.20
CA ARG A 168 9.88 -1.51 -18.28
C ARG A 168 9.60 -0.06 -17.87
N SER A 169 9.60 0.23 -16.58
CA SER A 169 9.42 1.58 -16.04
C SER A 169 10.51 2.53 -16.55
N SER A 170 10.23 3.84 -16.53
CA SER A 170 11.16 4.88 -16.97
C SER A 170 12.53 4.69 -16.32
N GLN A 171 13.59 4.73 -17.12
CA GLN A 171 14.95 4.62 -16.61
C GLN A 171 15.28 5.87 -15.78
N SER A 172 15.31 5.71 -14.45
CA SER A 172 15.95 6.70 -13.58
C SER A 172 17.45 6.73 -13.88
N HIS A 173 18.05 7.92 -13.94
CA HIS A 173 19.49 8.09 -14.16
C HIS A 173 20.34 7.70 -12.94
N LEU A 174 19.73 7.60 -11.76
CA LEU A 174 20.39 7.23 -10.52
C LEU A 174 19.90 5.88 -10.00
N PRO A 175 20.72 5.15 -9.22
CA PRO A 175 20.24 4.03 -8.43
C PRO A 175 19.01 4.40 -7.62
N HIS A 176 18.08 3.46 -7.45
CA HIS A 176 16.76 3.75 -6.88
C HIS A 176 16.83 4.29 -5.43
N TYR A 177 17.83 3.90 -4.64
CA TYR A 177 18.04 4.41 -3.27
C TYR A 177 18.74 5.78 -3.23
N GLU A 178 19.30 6.27 -4.33
CA GLU A 178 20.06 7.52 -4.38
C GLU A 178 19.20 8.73 -4.73
N SER A 179 19.71 9.91 -4.37
CA SER A 179 19.13 11.22 -4.65
C SER A 179 20.19 12.17 -5.19
N TYR A 180 19.76 13.10 -6.02
CA TYR A 180 20.61 14.16 -6.56
C TYR A 180 21.15 15.08 -5.46
N ASP A 181 22.45 15.37 -5.49
CA ASP A 181 23.10 16.19 -4.47
C ASP A 181 22.57 17.62 -4.44
N PHE A 182 22.22 18.22 -5.57
CA PHE A 182 21.65 19.56 -5.62
C PHE A 182 20.28 19.67 -4.91
N MET A 183 19.60 18.55 -4.62
CA MET A 183 18.32 18.54 -3.91
C MET A 183 18.45 18.27 -2.40
N LYS A 184 19.60 17.74 -1.94
CA LYS A 184 19.78 17.32 -0.54
C LYS A 184 19.85 18.53 0.40
N ASN A 185 18.98 18.52 1.41
CA ASN A 185 18.87 19.58 2.43
C ASN A 185 18.66 20.96 1.83
N VAL A 186 17.80 21.05 0.81
CA VAL A 186 17.54 22.30 0.11
C VAL A 186 16.14 22.82 0.42
N VAL A 187 16.06 24.13 0.60
CA VAL A 187 14.82 24.89 0.68
C VAL A 187 14.81 25.92 -0.46
N VAL A 188 13.77 25.89 -1.29
CA VAL A 188 13.59 26.84 -2.39
C VAL A 188 12.43 27.77 -2.08
N ASN A 189 12.69 29.07 -2.12
CA ASN A 189 11.64 30.08 -2.11
C ASN A 189 11.13 30.30 -3.54
N GLY A 190 9.88 29.89 -3.79
CA GLY A 190 9.25 29.97 -5.10
C GLY A 190 7.89 29.28 -5.13
N ASP A 191 7.14 29.51 -6.21
CA ASP A 191 5.91 28.75 -6.45
C ASP A 191 6.25 27.28 -6.74
N VAL A 192 5.53 26.37 -6.10
CA VAL A 192 5.80 24.93 -6.22
C VAL A 192 5.69 24.44 -7.67
N LEU A 193 4.76 24.98 -8.47
CA LEU A 193 4.61 24.54 -9.85
C LEU A 193 5.80 24.93 -10.71
N ASP A 194 6.43 26.08 -10.43
CA ASP A 194 7.64 26.53 -11.13
C ASP A 194 8.86 25.71 -10.71
N VAL A 195 9.01 25.43 -9.41
CA VAL A 195 10.09 24.59 -8.89
C VAL A 195 9.97 23.17 -9.45
N LEU A 196 8.76 22.60 -9.46
CA LEU A 196 8.55 21.24 -9.92
C LEU A 196 8.71 21.06 -11.43
N GLN A 197 8.79 22.12 -12.25
CA GLN A 197 9.09 21.98 -13.68
C GLN A 197 10.54 21.56 -13.95
N ILE A 198 11.46 21.95 -13.06
CA ILE A 198 12.92 21.75 -13.25
C ILE A 198 13.47 20.54 -12.48
N ILE A 199 12.63 19.85 -11.68
CA ILE A 199 13.04 18.66 -10.95
C ILE A 199 12.97 17.42 -11.86
N PRO A 200 14.01 16.57 -11.93
CA PRO A 200 13.99 15.33 -12.70
C PRO A 200 12.90 14.36 -12.22
N ASP A 201 12.41 13.52 -13.13
CA ASP A 201 11.55 12.38 -12.80
C ASP A 201 12.24 11.46 -11.76
N GLU A 202 11.45 10.71 -10.98
CA GLU A 202 12.00 9.64 -10.12
C GLU A 202 13.13 10.10 -9.15
N SER A 203 12.95 11.27 -8.54
CA SER A 203 13.94 11.93 -7.67
C SER A 203 13.62 11.84 -6.18
N ILE A 204 12.35 11.73 -5.79
CA ILE A 204 11.88 11.81 -4.41
C ILE A 204 11.46 10.44 -3.87
N HIS A 205 11.85 10.14 -2.62
CA HIS A 205 11.53 8.88 -1.94
C HIS A 205 10.26 8.95 -1.09
N LEU A 206 9.92 10.12 -0.58
CA LEU A 206 8.76 10.31 0.28
C LEU A 206 8.25 11.74 0.13
N THR A 207 6.99 11.92 -0.21
CA THR A 207 6.34 13.22 -0.07
C THR A 207 5.39 13.18 1.12
N PHE A 208 5.53 14.11 2.07
CA PHE A 208 4.56 14.31 3.14
C PHE A 208 4.21 15.78 3.24
N THR A 209 2.93 16.11 3.17
CA THR A 209 2.49 17.50 3.09
C THR A 209 1.09 17.71 3.64
N SER A 210 0.77 18.97 3.90
CA SER A 210 -0.57 19.47 4.20
C SER A 210 -0.82 20.72 3.34
N PRO A 211 -1.67 20.64 2.29
CA PRO A 211 -1.87 21.76 1.40
C PRO A 211 -2.59 22.92 2.10
N PRO A 212 -2.47 24.16 1.58
CA PRO A 212 -3.27 25.28 2.05
C PRO A 212 -4.77 24.99 1.90
N TYR A 213 -5.50 24.88 3.01
CA TYR A 213 -6.92 24.51 2.97
C TYR A 213 -7.79 25.60 2.29
N TYR A 214 -8.71 25.15 1.41
CA TYR A 214 -9.59 26.02 0.62
C TYR A 214 -10.28 27.11 1.45
N ASN A 215 -9.86 28.36 1.23
CA ASN A 215 -10.42 29.58 1.83
C ASN A 215 -10.64 29.49 3.35
N ALA A 216 -9.85 28.67 4.03
CA ALA A 216 -9.93 28.51 5.48
C ALA A 216 -9.21 29.66 6.21
N ARG A 217 -8.29 30.35 5.53
CA ARG A 217 -7.44 31.43 6.08
C ARG A 217 -7.03 32.46 5.03
N ASP A 218 -6.53 33.60 5.51
CA ASP A 218 -6.36 34.84 4.74
C ASP A 218 -5.20 34.83 3.71
N TYR A 219 -4.37 33.79 3.68
CA TYR A 219 -3.16 33.72 2.84
C TYR A 219 -3.32 32.90 1.56
N SER A 220 -4.47 32.26 1.31
CA SER A 220 -4.72 31.52 0.07
C SER A 220 -6.20 31.60 -0.31
N ILE A 221 -6.52 32.49 -1.24
CA ILE A 221 -7.88 32.70 -1.74
C ILE A 221 -8.02 32.04 -3.11
N TYR A 222 -8.93 31.07 -3.18
CA TYR A 222 -9.29 30.35 -4.40
C TYR A 222 -10.66 30.83 -4.91
N PRO A 223 -10.83 31.05 -6.23
CA PRO A 223 -12.10 31.50 -6.80
C PRO A 223 -13.27 30.54 -6.59
N SER A 224 -12.98 29.24 -6.54
CA SER A 224 -13.98 28.20 -6.30
C SER A 224 -13.33 26.93 -5.76
N TYR A 225 -14.14 26.05 -5.17
CA TYR A 225 -13.67 24.75 -4.71
C TYR A 225 -13.15 23.88 -5.85
N LYS A 226 -13.74 24.00 -7.04
CA LYS A 226 -13.25 23.32 -8.25
C LYS A 226 -11.86 23.83 -8.66
N ALA A 227 -11.64 25.14 -8.61
CA ALA A 227 -10.33 25.73 -8.89
C ALA A 227 -9.27 25.28 -7.86
N TYR A 228 -9.65 25.13 -6.60
CA TYR A 228 -8.79 24.55 -5.57
C TYR A 228 -8.41 23.10 -5.85
N LEU A 229 -9.38 22.23 -6.17
CA LEU A 229 -9.09 20.85 -6.54
C LEU A 229 -8.23 20.76 -7.80
N GLN A 230 -8.44 21.65 -8.77
CA GLN A 230 -7.59 21.73 -9.97
C GLN A 230 -6.15 22.13 -9.62
N PHE A 231 -5.96 23.11 -8.75
CA PHE A 231 -4.62 23.47 -8.26
C PHE A 231 -3.91 22.28 -7.60
N LEU A 232 -4.60 21.55 -6.71
CA LEU A 232 -4.04 20.33 -6.11
C LEU A 232 -3.73 19.28 -7.16
N LYS A 233 -4.60 19.12 -8.17
CA LYS A 233 -4.40 18.20 -9.29
C LYS A 233 -3.09 18.50 -10.02
N ASP A 234 -2.88 19.77 -10.38
CA ASP A 234 -1.70 20.22 -11.14
C ASP A 234 -0.40 20.00 -10.34
N VAL A 235 -0.41 20.27 -9.03
CA VAL A 235 0.73 20.02 -8.16
C VAL A 235 0.99 18.51 -8.02
N PHE A 236 -0.04 17.72 -7.72
CA PHE A 236 0.15 16.30 -7.43
C PHE A 236 0.44 15.44 -8.66
N GLU A 237 0.09 15.90 -9.86
CA GLU A 237 0.59 15.32 -11.12
C GLU A 237 2.12 15.44 -11.21
N LYS A 238 2.68 16.60 -10.85
CA LYS A 238 4.14 16.78 -10.81
C LYS A 238 4.78 16.01 -9.64
N VAL A 239 4.13 15.93 -8.49
CA VAL A 239 4.59 15.08 -7.36
C VAL A 239 4.65 13.62 -7.79
N HIS A 240 3.65 13.11 -8.52
CA HIS A 240 3.66 11.75 -9.04
C HIS A 240 4.84 11.51 -9.97
N ARG A 241 5.07 12.43 -10.91
CA ARG A 241 6.21 12.37 -11.85
C ARG A 241 7.56 12.26 -11.13
N ILE A 242 7.82 13.11 -10.13
CA ILE A 242 9.11 13.12 -9.42
C ILE A 242 9.22 12.01 -8.36
N THR A 243 8.11 11.43 -7.91
CA THR A 243 8.16 10.36 -6.91
C THR A 243 8.70 9.11 -7.55
N LYS A 244 9.64 8.45 -6.87
CA LYS A 244 10.22 7.20 -7.33
C LYS A 244 9.18 6.05 -7.37
N GLU A 245 9.35 5.11 -8.28
CA GLU A 245 8.46 3.97 -8.45
C GLU A 245 8.27 3.19 -7.14
N GLY A 246 7.02 2.89 -6.76
CA GLY A 246 6.73 2.17 -5.53
C GLY A 246 6.99 2.95 -4.24
N ARG A 247 7.26 4.26 -4.33
CA ARG A 247 7.47 5.15 -3.17
C ARG A 247 6.22 5.94 -2.80
N PHE A 248 6.26 6.56 -1.63
CA PHE A 248 5.08 6.99 -0.92
C PHE A 248 4.81 8.49 -1.03
N PHE A 249 3.53 8.82 -1.08
CA PHE A 249 2.98 10.15 -0.94
C PHE A 249 1.92 10.10 0.17
N ILE A 250 2.12 10.86 1.24
CA ILE A 250 1.17 10.97 2.33
C ILE A 250 0.61 12.39 2.32
N LEU A 251 -0.72 12.47 2.22
CA LEU A 251 -1.44 13.73 2.13
C LEU A 251 -2.25 13.95 3.41
N ASN A 252 -1.82 14.89 4.24
CA ASN A 252 -2.60 15.31 5.40
C ASN A 252 -3.66 16.34 4.96
N THR A 253 -4.94 15.99 5.07
CA THR A 253 -6.06 16.90 4.82
C THR A 253 -7.21 16.64 5.79
N SER A 254 -8.14 17.59 5.88
CA SER A 254 -9.38 17.39 6.63
C SER A 254 -10.57 18.02 5.92
N PRO A 255 -11.79 17.54 6.21
CA PRO A 255 -12.99 18.22 5.73
C PRO A 255 -13.13 19.61 6.37
N ILE A 256 -13.21 20.64 5.53
CA ILE A 256 -13.33 22.03 5.98
C ILE A 256 -14.78 22.48 6.05
N ILE A 257 -15.06 23.48 6.87
CA ILE A 257 -16.41 24.03 7.04
C ILE A 257 -16.39 25.49 6.61
N ILE A 258 -17.21 25.82 5.61
CA ILE A 258 -17.46 27.20 5.22
C ILE A 258 -18.71 27.70 5.97
N PRO A 259 -18.59 28.81 6.72
CA PRO A 259 -19.72 29.38 7.45
C PRO A 259 -20.81 29.83 6.48
N ARG A 260 -22.06 29.87 6.97
CA ARG A 260 -23.17 30.43 6.20
C ARG A 260 -22.96 31.94 6.01
N VAL A 261 -23.35 32.46 4.85
CA VAL A 261 -23.30 33.91 4.56
C VAL A 261 -24.36 34.67 5.37
N SER A 262 -25.56 34.10 5.51
CA SER A 262 -26.66 34.70 6.28
C SER A 262 -27.53 33.63 6.93
N ARG A 263 -28.53 34.04 7.74
CA ARG A 263 -29.47 33.11 8.42
C ARG A 263 -30.31 32.28 7.46
N GLN A 264 -30.49 32.74 6.21
CA GLN A 264 -31.22 32.03 5.17
C GLN A 264 -30.37 30.94 4.47
N HIS A 265 -29.06 30.93 4.71
CA HIS A 265 -28.14 29.98 4.10
C HIS A 265 -27.69 28.93 5.12
N SER A 266 -27.39 27.72 4.63
CA SER A 266 -26.72 26.68 5.41
C SER A 266 -25.20 26.82 5.33
N SER A 267 -24.50 26.36 6.37
CA SER A 267 -23.06 26.14 6.24
C SER A 267 -22.80 24.91 5.39
N LYS A 268 -21.68 24.91 4.67
CA LYS A 268 -21.26 23.79 3.82
C LYS A 268 -19.99 23.16 4.36
N ARG A 269 -19.91 21.84 4.34
CA ARG A 269 -18.69 21.09 4.68
C ARG A 269 -18.13 20.49 3.41
N TYR A 270 -16.90 20.86 3.04
CA TYR A 270 -16.24 20.31 1.85
C TYR A 270 -15.37 19.11 2.26
N PRO A 271 -15.60 17.92 1.66
CA PRO A 271 -14.91 16.69 2.02
C PRO A 271 -13.57 16.53 1.27
N ILE A 272 -12.64 17.50 1.41
CA ILE A 272 -11.34 17.54 0.70
C ILE A 272 -10.66 16.18 0.53
N PRO A 273 -10.38 15.39 1.60
CA PRO A 273 -9.70 14.10 1.46
C PRO A 273 -10.40 13.12 0.51
N PHE A 274 -11.73 13.18 0.46
CA PHE A 274 -12.56 12.28 -0.33
C PHE A 274 -12.72 12.77 -1.78
N ASP A 275 -12.77 14.08 -1.99
CA ASP A 275 -12.88 14.66 -3.34
C ASP A 275 -11.56 14.58 -4.12
N ILE A 276 -10.41 14.65 -3.44
CA ILE A 276 -9.08 14.53 -4.08
C ILE A 276 -8.67 13.06 -4.32
N HIS A 277 -9.20 12.12 -3.54
CA HIS A 277 -8.88 10.70 -3.65
C HIS A 277 -9.05 10.12 -5.07
N PRO A 278 -10.22 10.22 -5.73
CA PRO A 278 -10.39 9.64 -7.07
C PRO A 278 -9.43 10.25 -8.11
N ILE A 279 -9.15 11.56 -7.98
CA ILE A 279 -8.19 12.27 -8.84
C ILE A 279 -6.79 11.65 -8.70
N LEU A 280 -6.36 11.32 -7.48
CA LEU A 280 -5.06 10.67 -7.24
C LEU A 280 -5.03 9.23 -7.76
N ILE A 281 -6.12 8.46 -7.63
CA ILE A 281 -6.21 7.11 -8.19
C ILE A 281 -6.08 7.14 -9.72
N GLU A 282 -6.78 8.06 -10.39
CA GLU A 282 -6.70 8.25 -11.84
C GLU A 282 -5.30 8.64 -12.32
N MET A 283 -4.53 9.38 -11.52
CA MET A 283 -3.12 9.72 -11.81
C MET A 283 -2.17 8.51 -11.73
N GLY A 284 -2.61 7.38 -11.19
CA GLY A 284 -1.76 6.21 -10.98
C GLY A 284 -1.11 6.17 -9.60
N TRP A 285 -1.73 6.77 -8.58
CA TRP A 285 -1.46 6.43 -7.19
C TRP A 285 -2.27 5.20 -6.77
N GLU A 286 -1.68 4.36 -5.93
CA GLU A 286 -2.38 3.29 -5.21
C GLU A 286 -2.67 3.77 -3.79
N PHE A 287 -3.92 3.65 -3.36
CA PHE A 287 -4.29 3.91 -1.97
C PHE A 287 -3.88 2.74 -1.09
N ILE A 288 -3.15 3.03 -0.01
CA ILE A 288 -2.60 2.03 0.90
C ILE A 288 -3.35 2.04 2.22
N ASP A 289 -3.62 3.22 2.79
CA ASP A 289 -4.25 3.36 4.11
C ASP A 289 -4.82 4.77 4.34
N ASP A 290 -5.80 4.90 5.21
CA ASP A 290 -6.33 6.16 5.76
C ASP A 290 -6.00 6.27 7.26
N ILE A 291 -4.87 6.88 7.55
CA ILE A 291 -4.49 7.10 8.96
C ILE A 291 -5.32 8.26 9.51
N VAL A 292 -6.08 7.99 10.58
CA VAL A 292 -6.89 8.98 11.29
C VAL A 292 -6.03 9.62 12.37
N TRP A 293 -5.62 10.86 12.15
CA TRP A 293 -5.01 11.66 13.21
C TRP A 293 -6.09 12.17 14.16
N LEU A 294 -6.13 11.60 15.35
CA LEU A 294 -7.01 11.99 16.45
C LEU A 294 -6.34 13.07 17.29
N LYS A 295 -7.02 14.21 17.45
CA LYS A 295 -6.63 15.29 18.34
C LYS A 295 -7.40 15.17 19.66
N PRO A 296 -6.82 15.59 20.80
CA PRO A 296 -7.50 15.55 22.10
C PRO A 296 -8.76 16.43 22.13
N GLU A 297 -8.72 17.58 21.46
CA GLU A 297 -9.81 18.56 21.44
C GLU A 297 -10.12 19.04 20.03
N ALA A 298 -11.36 19.51 19.85
CA ALA A 298 -11.80 20.03 18.57
C ALA A 298 -11.26 21.45 18.34
N SER A 299 -10.64 21.68 17.18
CA SER A 299 -10.05 22.96 16.81
C SER A 299 -11.03 23.90 16.09
N VAL A 300 -12.34 23.68 16.19
CA VAL A 300 -13.38 24.47 15.51
C VAL A 300 -14.41 25.02 16.49
N LYS A 301 -15.07 26.14 16.12
CA LYS A 301 -16.18 26.73 16.88
C LYS A 301 -17.24 25.67 17.20
N ASN A 302 -17.76 25.66 18.43
CA ASN A 302 -18.70 24.66 18.90
C ASN A 302 -19.97 24.61 18.02
N ARG A 303 -20.12 23.52 17.25
CA ARG A 303 -21.23 23.24 16.34
C ARG A 303 -22.39 22.53 17.03
N ASN A 304 -22.14 21.99 18.22
CA ASN A 304 -23.10 21.19 18.96
C ASN A 304 -23.95 22.04 19.92
N ALA A 305 -23.70 23.35 20.03
CA ALA A 305 -24.37 24.24 20.99
C ALA A 305 -25.90 24.19 20.91
N GLY A 306 -26.47 24.29 19.70
CA GLY A 306 -27.93 24.24 19.53
C GLY A 306 -28.54 22.87 19.86
N PHE A 307 -27.81 21.79 19.61
CA PHE A 307 -28.24 20.43 19.99
C PHE A 307 -28.11 20.19 21.50
N LEU A 308 -27.04 20.69 22.13
CA LEU A 308 -26.88 20.67 23.59
C LEU A 308 -28.08 21.34 24.29
N GLN A 309 -28.56 22.46 23.74
CA GLN A 309 -29.67 23.22 24.31
C GLN A 309 -31.04 22.55 24.10
N HIS A 310 -31.32 22.02 22.91
CA HIS A 310 -32.69 21.63 22.54
C HIS A 310 -32.88 20.14 22.27
N ARG A 311 -31.80 19.37 22.05
CA ARG A 311 -31.80 17.94 21.74
C ARG A 311 -32.72 17.51 20.58
N LYS A 312 -33.04 18.45 19.68
CA LYS A 312 -33.94 18.19 18.55
C LYS A 312 -33.25 17.28 17.51
N PRO A 313 -33.94 16.25 16.98
CA PRO A 313 -33.47 15.52 15.80
C PRO A 313 -33.09 16.47 14.65
N LEU A 314 -32.19 16.03 13.77
CA LEU A 314 -31.61 16.82 12.65
C LEU A 314 -30.66 17.96 13.04
N ALA A 315 -30.59 18.35 14.33
CA ALA A 315 -29.70 19.41 14.80
C ALA A 315 -28.32 18.90 15.28
N TYR A 316 -28.12 17.59 15.42
CA TYR A 316 -26.85 17.02 15.91
C TYR A 316 -25.72 17.21 14.90
N LYS A 317 -24.70 17.98 15.30
CA LYS A 317 -23.50 18.27 14.49
C LYS A 317 -22.27 18.23 15.40
N PRO A 318 -21.57 17.08 15.50
CA PRO A 318 -20.41 16.96 16.38
C PRO A 318 -19.26 17.86 15.92
N ASN A 319 -18.42 18.23 16.88
CA ASN A 319 -17.19 18.96 16.60
C ASN A 319 -16.14 17.96 16.09
N PRO A 320 -15.56 18.17 14.89
CA PRO A 320 -14.50 17.32 14.38
C PRO A 320 -13.24 17.42 15.24
N VAL A 321 -12.70 16.26 15.61
CA VAL A 321 -11.42 16.09 16.33
C VAL A 321 -10.40 15.31 15.50
N THR A 322 -10.70 15.06 14.22
CA THR A 322 -9.89 14.21 13.35
C THR A 322 -9.44 14.93 12.08
N GLU A 323 -8.23 14.56 11.63
CA GLU A 323 -7.76 14.78 10.27
C GLU A 323 -7.32 13.44 9.65
N TYR A 324 -7.13 13.42 8.34
CA TYR A 324 -6.71 12.23 7.61
C TYR A 324 -5.30 12.42 7.10
N LEU A 325 -4.48 11.39 7.25
CA LEU A 325 -3.24 11.19 6.51
C LEU A 325 -3.52 10.09 5.50
N MET A 326 -3.89 10.49 4.28
CA MET A 326 -4.17 9.57 3.20
C MET A 326 -2.83 9.05 2.66
N VAL A 327 -2.58 7.75 2.77
CA VAL A 327 -1.31 7.11 2.39
C VAL A 327 -1.45 6.54 0.99
N TYR A 328 -0.64 7.08 0.07
CA TYR A 328 -0.56 6.63 -1.31
C TYR A 328 0.81 6.08 -1.63
N ARG A 329 0.87 5.17 -2.60
CA ARG A 329 2.09 4.65 -3.20
C ARG A 329 2.04 4.82 -4.71
N LYS A 330 3.14 5.27 -5.33
CA LYS A 330 3.23 5.32 -6.79
C LYS A 330 3.11 3.89 -7.33
N LYS A 331 2.13 3.65 -8.21
CA LYS A 331 1.80 2.31 -8.71
C LYS A 331 3.02 1.58 -9.24
N THR A 332 3.15 0.30 -8.90
CA THR A 332 4.24 -0.56 -9.37
C THR A 332 3.82 -2.03 -9.34
N ASP A 333 4.33 -2.82 -10.29
CA ASP A 333 4.15 -4.27 -10.30
C ASP A 333 5.19 -5.00 -9.42
N LYS A 334 6.15 -4.25 -8.86
CA LYS A 334 7.25 -4.74 -8.04
C LYS A 334 6.79 -4.89 -6.59
N LEU A 335 7.24 -5.97 -5.95
CA LEU A 335 6.96 -6.22 -4.54
C LEU A 335 7.75 -5.27 -3.64
N ILE A 336 7.28 -5.06 -2.41
CA ILE A 336 7.96 -4.19 -1.44
C ILE A 336 9.40 -4.64 -1.17
N ASP A 337 9.67 -5.95 -1.20
CA ASP A 337 11.01 -6.51 -1.08
C ASP A 337 11.99 -5.99 -2.13
N TRP A 338 11.51 -5.70 -3.36
CA TRP A 338 12.36 -5.10 -4.39
C TRP A 338 12.87 -3.73 -3.94
N ASN A 339 12.01 -2.90 -3.36
CA ASN A 339 12.37 -1.59 -2.80
C ASN A 339 13.39 -1.72 -1.67
N ILE A 340 13.16 -2.65 -0.73
CA ILE A 340 14.02 -2.85 0.44
C ILE A 340 15.41 -3.36 0.02
N ARG A 341 15.48 -4.27 -0.96
CA ARG A 341 16.76 -4.82 -1.47
C ARG A 341 17.64 -3.80 -2.19
N GLN A 342 17.13 -2.60 -2.48
CA GLN A 342 17.95 -1.52 -3.02
C GLN A 342 18.92 -0.94 -1.98
N TYR A 343 18.69 -1.18 -0.69
CA TYR A 343 19.51 -0.67 0.40
C TYR A 343 20.52 -1.70 0.88
N ASN A 344 21.71 -1.23 1.27
CA ASN A 344 22.65 -2.10 1.98
C ASN A 344 22.11 -2.49 3.37
N TYR A 345 22.60 -3.61 3.90
CA TYR A 345 22.15 -4.16 5.17
C TYR A 345 22.27 -3.18 6.35
N LYS A 346 23.30 -2.32 6.36
CA LYS A 346 23.50 -1.33 7.43
C LYS A 346 22.36 -0.30 7.46
N ILE A 347 22.00 0.27 6.31
CA ILE A 347 20.89 1.23 6.21
C ILE A 347 19.58 0.58 6.63
N VAL A 348 19.31 -0.65 6.18
CA VAL A 348 18.11 -1.39 6.57
C VAL A 348 18.06 -1.58 8.09
N LYS A 349 19.15 -2.04 8.69
CA LYS A 349 19.25 -2.25 10.15
C LYS A 349 19.05 -0.95 10.92
N GLU A 350 19.69 0.13 10.49
CA GLU A 350 19.61 1.43 11.17
C GLU A 350 18.29 2.17 10.96
N SER A 351 17.51 1.79 9.95
CA SER A 351 16.19 2.37 9.68
C SER A 351 15.05 1.63 10.38
N LYS A 352 15.33 0.50 11.04
CA LYS A 352 14.31 -0.25 11.79
C LYS A 352 13.67 0.62 12.87
N VAL A 353 12.36 0.59 12.92
CA VAL A 353 11.59 1.12 14.05
C VAL A 353 11.77 0.16 15.23
N MET A 354 12.31 0.68 16.33
CA MET A 354 12.53 -0.09 17.57
C MET A 354 11.50 0.31 18.61
N GLY A 355 11.16 -0.62 19.50
CA GLY A 355 10.18 -0.40 20.58
C GLY A 355 8.73 -0.52 20.12
N ASP A 356 7.83 -0.02 20.96
CA ASP A 356 6.39 -0.05 20.67
C ASP A 356 6.04 0.89 19.51
N TYR A 357 5.03 0.49 18.75
CA TYR A 357 4.49 1.26 17.65
C TYR A 357 2.97 1.13 17.62
N GLU A 358 2.31 2.12 17.02
CA GLU A 358 0.87 2.12 16.85
C GLU A 358 0.47 1.05 15.83
N THR A 359 -0.32 0.07 16.26
CA THR A 359 -0.78 -1.04 15.42
C THR A 359 -2.09 -0.73 14.71
N SER A 360 -2.82 0.29 15.16
CA SER A 360 -4.04 0.77 14.50
C SER A 360 -3.74 1.89 13.48
N ASN A 361 -4.71 2.19 12.62
CA ASN A 361 -4.65 3.37 11.76
C ASN A 361 -5.08 4.66 12.50
N VAL A 362 -5.29 4.65 13.81
CA VAL A 362 -5.68 5.83 14.59
C VAL A 362 -4.50 6.34 15.39
N TRP A 363 -4.02 7.53 15.04
CA TRP A 363 -2.87 8.15 15.71
C TRP A 363 -3.34 9.28 16.61
N SER A 364 -3.30 9.05 17.93
CA SER A 364 -3.53 10.10 18.92
C SER A 364 -2.27 10.95 19.09
N ILE A 365 -2.30 12.18 18.59
CA ILE A 365 -1.16 13.12 18.64
C ILE A 365 -1.69 14.53 18.94
N ASP A 366 -1.09 15.20 19.91
CA ASP A 366 -1.48 16.57 20.25
C ASP A 366 -1.09 17.56 19.14
N PRO A 367 -1.98 18.52 18.80
CA PRO A 367 -1.64 19.59 17.85
C PRO A 367 -0.59 20.54 18.44
N THR A 368 0.21 21.15 17.57
CA THR A 368 1.15 22.22 17.95
C THR A 368 0.57 23.58 17.54
N PHE A 369 0.79 24.61 18.37
CA PHE A 369 0.38 25.99 18.10
C PHE A 369 1.59 26.91 18.01
N ASP A 370 1.68 27.71 16.95
CA ASP A 370 2.64 28.80 16.81
C ASP A 370 1.89 30.12 16.58
N LYS A 371 2.24 31.16 17.34
CA LYS A 371 1.63 32.51 17.22
C LYS A 371 1.87 33.15 15.85
N ASN A 372 2.96 32.81 15.18
CA ASN A 372 3.38 33.35 13.88
C ASN A 372 3.02 32.42 12.70
N HIS A 373 2.72 31.15 12.96
CA HIS A 373 2.30 30.18 11.94
C HIS A 373 1.10 29.36 12.41
N SER A 374 -0.08 29.76 11.94
CA SER A 374 -1.35 29.22 12.43
C SER A 374 -1.59 27.72 12.12
N ALA A 375 -0.90 27.10 11.16
CA ALA A 375 -1.05 25.68 10.79
C ALA A 375 0.30 24.96 10.66
N VAL A 376 0.92 24.64 11.78
CA VAL A 376 2.09 23.75 11.79
C VAL A 376 1.60 22.34 12.14
N PHE A 377 1.82 21.36 11.26
CA PHE A 377 1.61 19.97 11.65
C PHE A 377 2.65 19.57 12.73
N PRO A 378 2.28 18.81 13.78
CA PRO A 378 3.18 18.50 14.89
C PRO A 378 4.47 17.81 14.43
N LEU A 379 5.58 18.10 15.10
CA LEU A 379 6.85 17.45 14.82
C LEU A 379 6.75 15.92 14.98
N GLU A 380 6.00 15.45 15.98
CA GLU A 380 5.79 14.01 16.20
C GLU A 380 5.03 13.34 15.05
N LEU A 381 4.08 14.05 14.42
CA LEU A 381 3.38 13.53 13.24
C LEU A 381 4.37 13.31 12.08
N CYS A 382 5.26 14.29 11.83
CA CYS A 382 6.32 14.16 10.82
C CYS A 382 7.30 13.04 11.15
N ASN A 383 7.75 12.98 12.41
CA ASN A 383 8.68 11.97 12.89
C ASN A 383 8.14 10.57 12.59
N ARG A 384 6.85 10.34 12.87
CA ARG A 384 6.19 9.05 12.64
C ARG A 384 6.11 8.71 11.16
N VAL A 385 5.68 9.65 10.32
CA VAL A 385 5.62 9.43 8.86
C VAL A 385 7.00 9.10 8.28
N ILE A 386 8.04 9.87 8.64
CA ILE A 386 9.41 9.62 8.16
C ILE A 386 9.93 8.26 8.60
N LYS A 387 9.69 7.87 9.85
CA LYS A 387 10.10 6.56 10.38
C LYS A 387 9.45 5.40 9.64
N PHE A 388 8.18 5.52 9.26
CA PHE A 388 7.41 4.39 8.70
C PHE A 388 7.50 4.29 7.18
N TYR A 389 7.69 5.41 6.46
CA TYR A 389 7.57 5.46 5.01
C TYR A 389 8.87 5.86 4.28
N SER A 390 10.02 5.87 4.96
CA SER A 390 11.33 6.12 4.33
C SER A 390 12.47 5.37 5.03
N PHE A 391 13.62 5.24 4.38
CA PHE A 391 14.88 4.76 4.96
C PHE A 391 15.82 5.93 5.29
N LYS A 392 16.81 5.70 6.16
CA LYS A 392 17.89 6.67 6.39
C LYS A 392 18.59 6.99 5.07
N GLY A 393 18.88 8.27 4.86
CA GLY A 393 19.48 8.76 3.62
C GLY A 393 18.50 9.01 2.47
N ASP A 394 17.23 8.64 2.59
CA ASP A 394 16.19 8.99 1.62
C ASP A 394 15.96 10.51 1.59
N LEU A 395 15.50 11.01 0.44
CA LEU A 395 15.11 12.40 0.24
C LEU A 395 13.59 12.56 0.40
N VAL A 396 13.20 13.31 1.43
CA VAL A 396 11.80 13.64 1.73
C VAL A 396 11.41 15.00 1.16
N PHE A 397 10.17 15.15 0.72
CA PHE A 397 9.67 16.35 0.06
C PHE A 397 8.42 16.92 0.72
N ASP A 398 8.39 18.25 0.85
CA ASP A 398 7.17 19.00 1.16
C ASP A 398 6.96 20.13 0.13
N PRO A 399 5.93 20.06 -0.74
CA PRO A 399 5.56 21.13 -1.64
C PRO A 399 5.04 22.40 -0.94
N PHE A 400 4.60 22.30 0.31
CA PHE A 400 3.95 23.36 1.08
C PHE A 400 4.59 23.50 2.47
N ALA A 401 5.90 23.75 2.49
CA ALA A 401 6.73 23.53 3.67
C ALA A 401 6.35 24.35 4.91
N GLY A 402 5.71 25.52 4.75
CA GLY A 402 5.27 26.38 5.86
C GLY A 402 6.42 26.71 6.79
N SER A 403 6.37 26.21 8.03
CA SER A 403 7.44 26.44 9.02
C SER A 403 8.65 25.50 8.92
N GLY A 404 8.63 24.53 8.00
CA GLY A 404 9.75 23.62 7.72
C GLY A 404 9.82 22.39 8.64
N THR A 405 8.71 22.01 9.28
CA THR A 405 8.68 20.91 10.27
C THR A 405 9.11 19.57 9.67
N LEU A 406 8.79 19.29 8.39
CA LEU A 406 9.27 18.08 7.73
C LEU A 406 10.80 18.04 7.66
N GLY A 407 11.46 19.17 7.35
CA GLY A 407 12.93 19.25 7.31
C GLY A 407 13.57 19.00 8.66
N LEU A 408 12.98 19.51 9.75
CA LEU A 408 13.41 19.23 11.11
C LEU A 408 13.32 17.74 11.44
N ALA A 409 12.18 17.12 11.12
CA ALA A 409 11.99 15.68 11.31
C ALA A 409 12.96 14.85 10.45
N ALA A 410 13.23 15.27 9.22
CA ALA A 410 14.19 14.60 8.34
C ALA A 410 15.59 14.58 8.95
N ASN A 411 16.05 15.73 9.47
CA ASN A 411 17.33 15.82 10.18
C ASN A 411 17.38 14.91 11.41
N ASN A 412 16.33 14.90 12.24
CA ASN A 412 16.25 14.07 13.45
C ASN A 412 16.43 12.57 13.16
N TYR A 413 15.96 12.11 11.99
CA TYR A 413 16.01 10.71 11.60
C TYR A 413 17.04 10.42 10.49
N GLY A 414 17.94 11.36 10.17
CA GLY A 414 19.01 11.15 9.20
C GLY A 414 18.53 10.96 7.75
N ARG A 415 17.41 11.57 7.37
CA ARG A 415 16.95 11.73 5.98
C ARG A 415 17.45 13.07 5.43
N TYR A 416 17.53 13.18 4.11
CA TYR A 416 17.67 14.48 3.45
C TYR A 416 16.28 15.08 3.21
N PHE A 417 16.18 16.40 3.07
CA PHE A 417 14.93 17.06 2.69
C PHE A 417 15.09 17.94 1.45
N PHE A 418 14.01 18.08 0.71
CA PHE A 418 13.77 19.11 -0.29
C PHE A 418 12.47 19.82 0.06
N LEU A 419 12.45 21.13 0.19
CA LEU A 419 11.28 21.88 0.65
C LEU A 419 11.01 23.06 -0.28
N THR A 420 9.74 23.35 -0.56
CA THR A 420 9.32 24.57 -1.26
C THR A 420 8.38 25.40 -0.41
N GLU A 421 8.59 26.71 -0.41
CA GLU A 421 7.72 27.66 0.27
C GLU A 421 7.62 28.95 -0.55
N LYS A 422 6.40 29.38 -0.85
CA LYS A 422 6.14 30.54 -1.70
C LYS A 422 6.29 31.86 -0.93
N GLU A 423 5.74 31.89 0.28
CA GLU A 423 5.67 33.11 1.07
C GLU A 423 6.99 33.40 1.76
N GLU A 424 7.60 34.55 1.45
CA GLU A 424 8.92 34.91 1.97
C GLU A 424 9.00 34.89 3.49
N LYS A 425 7.92 35.30 4.17
CA LYS A 425 7.85 35.29 5.63
C LYS A 425 8.07 33.88 6.21
N TYR A 426 7.53 32.85 5.57
CA TYR A 426 7.63 31.47 6.03
C TYR A 426 8.97 30.86 5.63
N PHE A 427 9.48 31.21 4.45
CA PHE A 427 10.86 30.86 4.07
C PHE A 427 11.89 31.37 5.09
N GLN A 428 11.76 32.60 5.60
CA GLN A 428 12.64 33.11 6.66
C GLN A 428 12.46 32.37 7.99
N VAL A 429 11.25 31.91 8.31
CA VAL A 429 11.01 31.04 9.48
C VAL A 429 11.73 29.72 9.32
N ILE A 430 11.66 29.07 8.15
CA ILE A 430 12.39 27.83 7.86
C ILE A 430 13.89 28.06 8.03
N LYS A 431 14.42 29.17 7.49
CA LYS A 431 15.85 29.52 7.59
C LYS A 431 16.31 29.65 9.03
N ARG A 432 15.52 30.30 9.89
CA ARG A 432 15.80 30.39 11.33
C ARG A 432 15.73 29.03 12.03
N ASN A 433 14.72 28.22 11.73
CA ASN A 433 14.48 26.95 12.40
C ASN A 433 15.53 25.89 12.03
N LEU A 434 15.92 25.82 10.75
CA LEU A 434 16.87 24.85 10.24
C LEU A 434 18.33 25.34 10.33
N GLY A 435 18.57 26.65 10.19
CA GLY A 435 19.91 27.23 10.16
C GLY A 435 20.65 27.24 11.51
N ASN A 436 19.93 27.14 12.64
CA ASN A 436 20.53 27.13 13.97
C ASN A 436 20.91 25.72 14.48
N ASN A 437 20.59 24.66 13.72
CA ASN A 437 20.84 23.28 14.12
C ASN A 437 22.13 22.75 13.50
N SER A 438 23.26 23.08 14.12
CA SER A 438 24.35 22.13 14.47
C SER A 438 25.77 22.69 14.27
N LEU A 439 26.48 22.88 15.39
CA LEU A 439 27.95 23.02 15.44
C LEU A 439 28.70 21.74 15.02
N PHE A 440 27.99 20.63 14.75
CA PHE A 440 28.58 19.28 14.59
C PHE A 440 27.96 18.43 13.46
N SER A 441 27.16 18.99 12.55
CA SER A 441 26.58 18.22 11.43
C SER A 441 27.15 18.69 10.09
N ASN A 442 27.76 17.77 9.35
CA ASN A 442 28.29 18.01 7.99
C ASN A 442 27.17 18.13 6.92
N LYS A 443 25.96 18.55 7.31
CA LYS A 443 24.74 18.49 6.49
C LYS A 443 23.97 19.81 6.56
N GLU A 444 24.66 20.92 6.32
CA GLU A 444 24.06 22.24 6.41
C GLU A 444 22.91 22.44 5.40
N PRO A 445 21.76 22.95 5.85
CA PRO A 445 20.67 23.36 4.97
C PRO A 445 21.11 24.47 3.99
N ARG A 446 20.73 24.34 2.72
CA ARG A 446 20.95 25.36 1.69
C ARG A 446 19.63 26.02 1.31
N PHE A 447 19.67 27.33 1.14
CA PHE A 447 18.50 28.16 0.92
C PHE A 447 18.68 28.94 -0.38
N PHE A 448 17.73 28.82 -1.29
CA PHE A 448 17.81 29.46 -2.60
C PHE A 448 16.52 30.18 -2.95
N LYS A 449 16.63 31.31 -3.65
CA LYS A 449 15.55 31.78 -4.52
C LYS A 449 15.45 30.86 -5.75
N LEU A 450 14.28 30.81 -6.38
CA LEU A 450 14.06 29.96 -7.56
C LEU A 450 15.13 30.12 -8.66
N ASN A 451 15.56 31.35 -8.98
CA ASN A 451 16.55 31.58 -10.03
C ASN A 451 17.94 31.07 -9.63
N GLU A 452 18.35 31.28 -8.38
CA GLU A 452 19.62 30.75 -7.85
C GLU A 452 19.61 29.22 -7.85
N PHE A 453 18.47 28.61 -7.50
CA PHE A 453 18.35 27.16 -7.51
C PHE A 453 18.50 26.58 -8.94
N LYS A 454 17.94 27.23 -9.96
CA LYS A 454 18.09 26.81 -11.37
C LYS A 454 19.55 26.73 -11.80
N GLU A 455 20.39 27.63 -11.31
CA GLU A 455 21.83 27.60 -11.62
C GLU A 455 22.55 26.41 -10.98
N THR A 456 22.03 25.85 -9.89
CA THR A 456 22.63 24.69 -9.21
C THR A 456 22.39 23.36 -9.93
N ILE A 457 21.37 23.29 -10.81
CA ILE A 457 21.03 22.07 -11.56
C ILE A 457 21.94 21.89 -12.78
N ASN A 458 22.45 23.00 -13.32
CA ASN A 458 23.29 23.04 -14.54
C ASN A 458 24.80 22.93 -14.24
N LYS A 459 25.19 22.77 -12.98
CA LYS A 459 26.56 22.55 -12.52
C LYS A 459 26.71 21.10 -12.08
#